data_AF-A0A0S4NBM4-F1
#
_entry.id   AF-A0A0S4NBM4-F1
#
_cell.length_a   1.000
_cell.length_b   1.000
_cell.length_c   1.000
_cell.angle_alpha   90.00
_cell.angle_beta   90.00
_cell.angle_gamma   90.00
#
_symmetry.space_group_name_H-M   'P 1'
#
loop_
_entity.id
_entity.type
_entity.pdbx_description
1 polymer ?
#
loop_
_entity_poly.entity_id
_entity_poly.type
_entity_poly.pdbx_seq_one_letter_code
_entity_poly.pdbx_strand_id
1 'polypeptide(L)'
;MKATEQLKKEHNLIRLATVLLEATKNNVEDTEKLLDFFTNFTDKCHHGKEEGILFPALEEAGIPKENGPIQVMLYEHEIGRGLLRQIKEYIQILKIKQDEIYNERISQTISNYVKLLEEHIQKENNVLFVMANIHLSEKTQHEIFDKFEEFEIKEIGAGKHKEYHKLIEEIKEKVFGKSKILDVRDVEPVQRHGIIFGEFDKLKGGESFILINDHDPKPLFYQFQAEREGKFKWEYVLTGPIIWCVKITKQA
;
A
#
# COMPACT_ATOMS: atom_id res chain seq x y z
N MET A 1 6.03 -14.78 16.19
CA MET A 1 6.08 -14.09 14.88
C MET A 1 7.18 -13.05 15.01
N LYS A 2 8.00 -12.85 13.97
CA LYS A 2 9.05 -11.82 13.99
C LYS A 2 8.45 -10.43 13.86
N ALA A 3 9.05 -9.43 14.50
CA ALA A 3 8.63 -8.02 14.39
C ALA A 3 8.57 -7.54 12.93
N THR A 4 9.58 -7.86 12.11
CA THR A 4 9.59 -7.46 10.69
C THR A 4 8.47 -8.12 9.88
N GLU A 5 8.04 -9.32 10.27
CA GLU A 5 6.94 -10.02 9.60
C GLU A 5 5.57 -9.41 9.96
N GLN A 6 5.44 -8.79 11.13
CA GLN A 6 4.26 -7.98 11.46
C GLN A 6 4.21 -6.73 10.58
N LEU A 7 5.30 -5.96 10.52
CA LEU A 7 5.35 -4.73 9.71
C LEU A 7 5.11 -5.03 8.23
N LYS A 8 5.66 -6.12 7.69
CA LYS A 8 5.34 -6.60 6.33
C LYS A 8 3.87 -6.92 6.11
N LYS A 9 3.16 -7.44 7.13
CA LYS A 9 1.71 -7.67 7.02
C LYS A 9 0.95 -6.35 7.00
N GLU A 10 1.37 -5.37 7.79
CA GLU A 10 0.80 -4.02 7.77
C GLU A 10 1.04 -3.35 6.41
N HIS A 11 2.23 -3.53 5.81
CA HIS A 11 2.52 -3.08 4.45
C HIS A 11 1.52 -3.59 3.41
N ASN A 12 1.04 -4.83 3.51
CA ASN A 12 0.04 -5.34 2.57
C ASN A 12 -1.26 -4.51 2.61
N LEU A 13 -1.71 -4.11 3.81
CA LEU A 13 -2.89 -3.27 3.95
C LEU A 13 -2.61 -1.83 3.46
N ILE A 14 -1.45 -1.27 3.83
CA ILE A 14 -1.03 0.07 3.42
C ILE A 14 -0.94 0.17 1.89
N ARG A 15 -0.35 -0.83 1.24
CA ARG A 15 -0.25 -0.92 -0.23
C ARG A 15 -1.56 -1.16 -0.94
N LEU A 16 -2.56 -1.77 -0.28
CA LEU A 16 -3.91 -1.79 -0.81
C LEU A 16 -4.55 -0.40 -0.67
N ALA A 17 -4.34 0.27 0.46
CA ALA A 17 -4.85 1.62 0.68
C ALA A 17 -4.27 2.64 -0.33
N THR A 18 -3.00 2.51 -0.76
CA THR A 18 -2.41 3.39 -1.79
C THR A 18 -3.11 3.25 -3.14
N VAL A 19 -3.42 2.01 -3.52
CA VAL A 19 -4.20 1.69 -4.73
C VAL A 19 -5.59 2.35 -4.65
N LEU A 20 -6.27 2.20 -3.50
CA LEU A 20 -7.59 2.80 -3.29
C LEU A 20 -7.53 4.32 -3.32
N LEU A 21 -6.48 4.93 -2.73
CA LEU A 21 -6.30 6.38 -2.73
C LEU A 21 -6.17 6.95 -4.14
N GLU A 22 -5.40 6.28 -5.01
CA GLU A 22 -5.34 6.65 -6.43
C GLU A 22 -6.69 6.48 -7.14
N ALA A 23 -7.39 5.37 -6.88
CA ALA A 23 -8.69 5.08 -7.50
C ALA A 23 -9.80 6.05 -7.04
N THR A 24 -9.70 6.58 -5.82
CA THR A 24 -10.71 7.47 -5.25
C THR A 24 -10.29 8.94 -5.21
N LYS A 25 -9.18 9.35 -5.84
CA LYS A 25 -8.64 10.72 -5.71
C LYS A 25 -9.59 11.84 -6.14
N ASN A 26 -10.59 11.53 -6.97
CA ASN A 26 -11.65 12.45 -7.40
C ASN A 26 -12.92 12.39 -6.51
N ASN A 27 -12.93 11.53 -5.49
CA ASN A 27 -13.99 11.39 -4.50
C ASN A 27 -13.46 11.90 -3.15
N VAL A 28 -13.90 13.10 -2.77
CA VAL A 28 -13.44 13.78 -1.56
C VAL A 28 -13.75 12.99 -0.29
N GLU A 29 -14.94 12.38 -0.19
CA GLU A 29 -15.35 11.66 1.02
C GLU A 29 -14.49 10.41 1.26
N ASP A 30 -14.30 9.58 0.24
CA ASP A 30 -13.49 8.38 0.37
C ASP A 30 -11.99 8.74 0.50
N THR A 31 -11.53 9.81 -0.15
CA THR A 31 -10.18 10.35 0.05
C THR A 31 -9.95 10.79 1.49
N GLU A 32 -10.87 11.51 2.12
CA GLU A 32 -10.74 11.93 3.52
C GLU A 32 -10.67 10.74 4.50
N LYS A 33 -11.45 9.69 4.25
CA LYS A 33 -11.38 8.45 5.04
C LYS A 33 -10.03 7.76 4.92
N LEU A 34 -9.48 7.70 3.70
CA LEU A 34 -8.14 7.14 3.48
C LEU A 34 -7.06 8.02 4.11
N LEU A 35 -7.19 9.35 4.07
CA LEU A 35 -6.25 10.24 4.78
C LEU A 35 -6.28 10.02 6.30
N ASP A 36 -7.43 9.71 6.89
CA ASP A 36 -7.50 9.30 8.30
C ASP A 36 -6.74 7.99 8.54
N PHE A 37 -6.94 6.98 7.69
CA PHE A 37 -6.16 5.74 7.71
C PHE A 37 -4.66 6.00 7.64
N PHE A 38 -4.18 6.75 6.64
CA PHE A 38 -2.74 7.03 6.50
C PHE A 38 -2.19 7.87 7.66
N THR A 39 -2.99 8.73 8.26
CA THR A 39 -2.55 9.54 9.40
C THR A 39 -2.43 8.71 10.68
N ASN A 40 -3.37 7.82 10.94
CA ASN A 40 -3.41 7.12 12.23
C ASN A 40 -2.82 5.71 12.15
N PHE A 41 -3.18 4.94 11.12
CA PHE A 41 -2.66 3.58 10.94
C PHE A 41 -1.23 3.60 10.37
N THR A 42 -1.02 4.24 9.22
CA THR A 42 0.31 4.24 8.60
C THR A 42 1.30 5.07 9.41
N ASP A 43 0.99 6.32 9.72
CA ASP A 43 1.97 7.19 10.39
C ASP A 43 2.04 6.94 11.90
N LYS A 44 1.01 7.26 12.68
CA LYS A 44 1.09 7.15 14.14
C LYS A 44 1.32 5.74 14.66
N CYS A 45 0.75 4.72 14.01
CA CYS A 45 0.89 3.34 14.45
C CYS A 45 2.10 2.67 13.81
N HIS A 46 2.10 2.48 12.49
CA HIS A 46 3.13 1.70 11.81
C HIS A 46 4.50 2.40 11.83
N HIS A 47 4.63 3.63 11.30
CA HIS A 47 5.89 4.37 11.43
C HIS A 47 6.23 4.67 12.91
N GLY A 48 5.21 4.85 13.76
CA GLY A 48 5.43 5.01 15.21
C GLY A 48 6.11 3.81 15.87
N LYS A 49 5.74 2.58 15.48
CA LYS A 49 6.41 1.33 15.90
C LYS A 49 7.87 1.33 15.43
N GLU A 50 8.11 1.80 14.22
CA GLU A 50 9.45 1.84 13.65
C GLU A 50 10.34 2.88 14.34
N GLU A 51 9.90 4.13 14.39
CA GLU A 51 10.64 5.23 15.00
C GLU A 51 10.83 5.06 16.51
N GLY A 52 9.81 4.57 17.20
CA GLY A 52 9.79 4.47 18.65
C GLY A 52 10.41 3.19 19.22
N ILE A 53 10.48 2.12 18.43
CA ILE A 53 10.86 0.79 18.94
C ILE A 53 11.88 0.10 18.03
N LEU A 54 11.59 -0.07 16.73
CA LEU A 54 12.48 -0.83 15.84
C LEU A 54 13.81 -0.11 15.58
N PHE A 55 13.77 1.16 15.17
CA PHE A 55 14.97 1.92 14.82
C PHE A 55 15.91 2.08 16.02
N PRO A 56 15.43 2.38 17.25
CA PRO A 56 16.29 2.33 18.44
C PRO A 56 16.95 0.97 18.67
N ALA A 57 16.21 -0.14 18.50
CA ALA A 57 16.78 -1.47 18.65
C ALA A 57 17.82 -1.80 17.57
N LEU A 58 17.63 -1.30 16.34
CA LEU A 58 18.62 -1.42 15.27
C LEU A 58 19.87 -0.59 15.54
N GLU A 59 19.71 0.60 16.10
CA GLU A 59 20.82 1.46 16.54
C GLU A 59 21.66 0.77 17.63
N GLU A 60 21.00 0.20 18.64
CA GLU A 60 21.67 -0.60 19.68
C GLU A 60 22.38 -1.84 19.11
N ALA A 61 21.86 -2.41 18.01
CA ALA A 61 22.46 -3.53 17.28
C ALA A 61 23.57 -3.11 16.29
N GLY A 62 23.95 -1.83 16.29
CA GLY A 62 25.09 -1.30 15.52
C GLY A 62 24.75 -0.74 14.14
N ILE A 63 23.48 -0.58 13.79
CA ILE A 63 23.07 0.10 12.55
C ILE A 63 23.04 1.62 12.81
N PRO A 64 23.87 2.43 12.12
CA PRO A 64 23.97 3.84 12.45
C PRO A 64 22.67 4.58 12.12
N LYS A 65 22.24 5.45 13.06
CA LYS A 65 21.09 6.33 12.89
C LYS A 65 21.32 7.42 11.85
N GLU A 66 22.54 7.96 11.77
CA GLU A 66 22.95 8.97 10.79
C GLU A 66 23.79 8.36 9.67
N ASN A 67 23.73 8.95 8.47
CA ASN A 67 24.45 8.48 7.28
C ASN A 67 24.15 7.01 6.93
N GLY A 68 22.93 6.56 7.22
CA GLY A 68 22.50 5.17 7.09
C GLY A 68 21.03 5.05 6.71
N PRO A 69 20.52 3.81 6.56
CA PRO A 69 19.15 3.56 6.10
C PRO A 69 18.09 4.12 7.06
N ILE A 70 18.35 4.15 8.38
CA ILE A 70 17.43 4.72 9.37
C ILE A 70 17.17 6.21 9.10
N GLN A 71 18.21 6.98 8.78
CA GLN A 71 18.06 8.41 8.45
C GLN A 71 17.18 8.62 7.22
N VAL A 72 17.33 7.78 6.20
CA VAL A 72 16.52 7.85 4.97
C VAL A 72 15.05 7.60 5.29
N MET A 73 14.74 6.58 6.10
CA MET A 73 13.36 6.29 6.49
C MET A 73 12.73 7.45 7.27
N LEU A 74 13.43 7.97 8.28
CA LEU A 74 12.97 9.13 9.07
C LEU A 74 12.72 10.37 8.20
N TYR A 75 13.61 10.63 7.24
CA TYR A 75 13.45 11.74 6.30
C TYR A 75 12.20 11.55 5.42
N GLU A 76 11.94 10.34 4.95
CA GLU A 76 10.79 10.03 4.12
C GLU A 76 9.47 10.04 4.90
N HIS A 77 9.47 9.64 6.17
CA HIS A 77 8.31 9.81 7.04
C HIS A 77 7.92 11.28 7.16
N GLU A 78 8.88 12.18 7.33
CA GLU A 78 8.62 13.63 7.39
C GLU A 78 8.09 14.19 6.06
N ILE A 79 8.62 13.74 4.91
CA ILE A 79 8.05 14.10 3.60
C ILE A 79 6.61 13.60 3.50
N GLY A 80 6.35 12.33 3.87
CA GLY A 80 5.02 11.73 3.85
C GLY A 80 4.01 12.51 4.70
N ARG A 81 4.39 12.88 5.93
CA ARG A 81 3.59 13.75 6.81
C ARG A 81 3.30 15.10 6.17
N GLY A 82 4.30 15.69 5.50
CA GLY A 82 4.14 16.94 4.75
C GLY A 82 3.12 16.84 3.62
N LEU A 83 3.17 15.77 2.83
CA LEU A 83 2.22 15.53 1.74
C LEU A 83 0.80 15.30 2.26
N LEU A 84 0.61 14.51 3.32
CA LEU A 84 -0.69 14.31 3.95
C LEU A 84 -1.30 15.62 4.46
N ARG A 85 -0.50 16.51 5.07
CA ARG A 85 -0.96 17.85 5.47
C ARG A 85 -1.43 18.68 4.27
N GLN A 86 -0.64 18.71 3.19
CA GLN A 86 -0.99 19.45 1.98
C GLN A 86 -2.30 18.95 1.35
N ILE A 87 -2.51 17.64 1.25
CA ILE A 87 -3.75 17.09 0.70
C ILE A 87 -4.96 17.55 1.54
N LYS A 88 -4.87 17.48 2.87
CA LYS A 88 -5.94 17.93 3.78
C LYS A 88 -6.24 19.41 3.61
N GLU A 89 -5.21 20.25 3.51
CA GLU A 89 -5.37 21.69 3.27
C GLU A 89 -6.06 21.97 1.92
N TYR A 90 -5.66 21.28 0.86
CA TYR A 90 -6.30 21.44 -0.45
C TYR A 90 -7.76 20.99 -0.46
N ILE A 91 -8.10 19.90 0.24
CA ILE A 91 -9.49 19.47 0.39
C ILE A 91 -10.32 20.53 1.12
N GLN A 92 -9.80 21.12 2.19
CA GLN A 92 -10.48 22.21 2.90
C GLN A 92 -10.70 23.42 2.00
N ILE A 93 -9.68 23.81 1.22
CA ILE A 93 -9.80 24.94 0.30
C ILE A 93 -10.78 24.63 -0.83
N LEU A 94 -10.76 23.43 -1.40
CA LEU A 94 -11.70 22.98 -2.43
C LEU A 94 -13.15 23.10 -1.93
N LYS A 95 -13.42 22.65 -0.69
CA LYS A 95 -14.76 22.75 -0.08
C LYS A 95 -15.26 24.19 0.07
N ILE A 96 -14.35 25.14 0.31
CA ILE A 96 -14.69 26.56 0.50
C ILE A 96 -14.80 27.29 -0.84
N LYS A 97 -13.79 27.14 -1.71
CA LYS A 97 -13.64 27.93 -2.94
C LYS A 97 -14.34 27.31 -4.15
N GLN A 98 -14.57 26.00 -4.13
CA GLN A 98 -15.14 25.22 -5.25
C GLN A 98 -14.37 25.43 -6.58
N ASP A 99 -13.06 25.67 -6.47
CA ASP A 99 -12.18 25.89 -7.61
C ASP A 99 -11.53 24.57 -8.03
N GLU A 100 -11.78 24.17 -9.28
CA GLU A 100 -11.35 22.87 -9.82
C GLU A 100 -9.83 22.70 -9.85
N ILE A 101 -9.03 23.78 -9.80
CA ILE A 101 -7.57 23.68 -9.71
C ILE A 101 -7.12 22.88 -8.49
N TYR A 102 -7.91 22.84 -7.42
CA TYR A 102 -7.58 22.06 -6.23
C TYR A 102 -7.80 20.56 -6.46
N ASN A 103 -8.67 20.13 -7.38
CA ASN A 103 -8.76 18.71 -7.76
C ASN A 103 -7.46 18.22 -8.40
N GLU A 104 -6.86 19.01 -9.28
CA GLU A 104 -5.57 18.70 -9.91
C GLU A 104 -4.44 18.68 -8.88
N ARG A 105 -4.40 19.67 -7.97
CA ARG A 105 -3.40 19.72 -6.90
C ARG A 105 -3.53 18.54 -5.93
N ILE A 106 -4.74 18.19 -5.51
CA ILE A 106 -5.01 17.01 -4.68
C ILE A 106 -4.52 15.75 -5.39
N SER A 107 -4.90 15.58 -6.66
CA SER A 107 -4.51 14.42 -7.46
C SER A 107 -3.00 14.29 -7.59
N GLN A 108 -2.29 15.39 -7.90
CA GLN A 108 -0.84 15.37 -8.04
C GLN A 108 -0.14 15.08 -6.70
N THR A 109 -0.61 15.66 -5.60
CA THR A 109 -0.03 15.42 -4.27
C THR A 109 -0.30 13.99 -3.79
N ILE A 110 -1.47 13.42 -4.09
CA ILE A 110 -1.76 12.00 -3.86
C ILE A 110 -0.77 11.12 -4.65
N SER A 111 -0.55 11.39 -5.93
CA SER A 111 0.39 10.60 -6.73
C SER A 111 1.83 10.69 -6.21
N ASN A 112 2.24 11.85 -5.70
CA ASN A 112 3.54 12.01 -5.05
C ASN A 112 3.63 11.21 -3.74
N TYR A 113 2.58 11.21 -2.92
CA TYR A 113 2.52 10.45 -1.68
C TYR A 113 2.54 8.94 -1.93
N VAL A 114 1.74 8.47 -2.88
CA VAL A 114 1.70 7.05 -3.27
C VAL A 114 3.04 6.59 -3.83
N LYS A 115 3.68 7.39 -4.68
CA LYS A 115 5.03 7.09 -5.17
C LYS A 115 6.04 6.96 -4.03
N LEU A 116 6.08 7.96 -3.14
CA LEU A 116 6.97 7.95 -1.98
C LEU A 116 6.77 6.68 -1.15
N LEU A 117 5.53 6.34 -0.83
CA LEU A 117 5.22 5.23 0.07
C LEU A 117 5.52 3.86 -0.56
N GLU A 118 5.29 3.68 -1.87
CA GLU A 118 5.69 2.44 -2.55
C GLU A 118 7.21 2.28 -2.58
N GLU A 119 7.97 3.35 -2.88
CA GLU A 119 9.44 3.32 -2.86
C GLU A 119 9.99 3.10 -1.45
N HIS A 120 9.36 3.73 -0.45
CA HIS A 120 9.68 3.60 0.96
C HIS A 120 9.54 2.14 1.44
N ILE A 121 8.36 1.55 1.25
CA ILE A 121 8.07 0.16 1.64
C ILE A 121 9.04 -0.83 0.95
N GLN A 122 9.46 -0.57 -0.29
CA GLN A 122 10.45 -1.41 -0.96
C GLN A 122 11.82 -1.36 -0.26
N LYS A 123 12.27 -0.17 0.17
CA LYS A 123 13.52 -0.02 0.94
C LYS A 123 13.42 -0.72 2.29
N GLU A 124 12.28 -0.64 2.96
CA GLU A 124 12.08 -1.33 4.24
C GLU A 124 12.08 -2.84 4.07
N ASN A 125 11.22 -3.36 3.19
CA ASN A 125 11.05 -4.80 3.00
C ASN A 125 12.33 -5.50 2.56
N ASN A 126 13.07 -4.88 1.63
CA ASN A 126 14.18 -5.53 0.93
C ASN A 126 15.56 -5.12 1.44
N VAL A 127 15.66 -4.03 2.21
CA VAL A 127 16.93 -3.57 2.78
C VAL A 127 16.85 -3.56 4.30
N LEU A 128 16.03 -2.67 4.89
CA LEU A 128 16.08 -2.43 6.33
C LEU A 128 15.65 -3.65 7.15
N PHE A 129 14.55 -4.32 6.77
CA PHE A 129 14.06 -5.51 7.45
C PHE A 129 14.98 -6.71 7.21
N VAL A 130 15.70 -6.77 6.09
CA VAL A 130 16.75 -7.78 5.89
C VAL A 130 17.90 -7.54 6.87
N MET A 131 18.35 -6.30 7.02
CA MET A 131 19.36 -5.94 8.02
C MET A 131 18.87 -6.24 9.45
N ALA A 132 17.63 -5.89 9.78
CA ALA A 132 17.03 -6.22 11.08
C ALA A 132 17.06 -7.72 11.35
N ASN A 133 16.77 -8.56 10.35
CA ASN A 133 16.81 -10.01 10.48
C ASN A 133 18.22 -10.59 10.65
N ILE A 134 19.25 -9.89 10.19
CA ILE A 134 20.67 -10.27 10.37
C ILE A 134 21.17 -9.84 11.74
N HIS A 135 20.83 -8.64 12.17
CA HIS A 135 21.40 -7.99 13.37
C HIS A 135 20.62 -8.28 14.66
N LEU A 136 19.31 -8.50 14.59
CA LEU A 136 18.48 -8.75 15.77
C LEU A 136 18.28 -10.25 15.99
N SER A 137 18.61 -10.70 17.20
CA SER A 137 18.35 -12.07 17.62
C SER A 137 16.85 -12.40 17.56
N GLU A 138 16.50 -13.69 17.39
CA GLU A 138 15.09 -14.10 17.40
C GLU A 138 14.38 -13.73 18.70
N LYS A 139 15.09 -13.77 19.83
CA LYS A 139 14.55 -13.34 21.13
C LYS A 139 14.19 -11.86 21.10
N THR A 140 15.11 -11.01 20.66
CA THR A 140 14.90 -9.56 20.54
C THR A 140 13.74 -9.24 19.61
N GLN A 141 13.62 -9.96 18.48
CA GLN A 141 12.50 -9.76 17.55
C GLN A 141 11.15 -10.14 18.15
N HIS A 142 11.08 -11.14 19.02
CA HIS A 142 9.85 -11.47 19.75
C HIS A 142 9.52 -10.40 20.80
N GLU A 143 10.52 -9.90 21.52
CA GLU A 143 10.31 -8.80 22.49
C GLU A 143 9.84 -7.51 21.81
N ILE A 144 10.36 -7.18 20.62
CA ILE A 144 9.88 -6.03 19.82
C ILE A 144 8.46 -6.27 19.32
N PHE A 145 8.14 -7.49 18.88
CA PHE A 145 6.79 -7.86 18.45
C PHE A 145 5.77 -7.62 19.56
N ASP A 146 6.06 -8.05 20.80
CA ASP A 146 5.16 -7.83 21.93
C ASP A 146 5.00 -6.32 22.24
N LYS A 147 6.09 -5.54 22.15
CA LYS A 147 6.05 -4.07 22.30
C LYS A 147 5.23 -3.38 21.20
N PHE A 148 5.21 -3.90 19.97
CA PHE A 148 4.37 -3.36 18.90
C PHE A 148 2.89 -3.49 19.22
N GLU A 149 2.46 -4.61 19.79
CA GLU A 149 1.05 -4.81 20.18
C GLU A 149 0.64 -3.83 21.28
N GLU A 150 1.50 -3.64 22.29
CA GLU A 150 1.26 -2.65 23.36
C GLU A 150 1.21 -1.22 22.81
N PHE A 151 2.16 -0.88 21.93
CA PHE A 151 2.26 0.44 21.30
C PHE A 151 1.02 0.75 20.46
N GLU A 152 0.56 -0.19 19.64
CA GLU A 152 -0.63 -0.01 18.82
C GLU A 152 -1.87 0.31 19.67
N ILE A 153 -2.10 -0.46 20.73
CA ILE A 153 -3.24 -0.24 21.64
C ILE A 153 -3.14 1.15 22.28
N LYS A 154 -1.93 1.59 22.64
CA LYS A 154 -1.71 2.91 23.24
C LYS A 154 -1.93 4.06 22.25
N GLU A 155 -1.39 3.95 21.04
CA GLU A 155 -1.35 5.08 20.10
C GLU A 155 -2.66 5.27 19.33
N ILE A 156 -3.28 4.18 18.86
CA ILE A 156 -4.52 4.27 18.10
C ILE A 156 -5.74 3.78 18.88
N GLY A 157 -5.56 3.03 19.96
CA GLY A 157 -6.66 2.53 20.79
C GLY A 157 -7.08 1.10 20.42
N ALA A 158 -7.53 0.36 21.43
CA ALA A 158 -7.98 -1.02 21.28
C ALA A 158 -9.10 -1.14 20.22
N GLY A 159 -8.93 -2.05 19.26
CA GLY A 159 -9.91 -2.34 18.21
C GLY A 159 -9.78 -1.49 16.95
N LYS A 160 -9.03 -0.38 16.96
CA LYS A 160 -8.88 0.49 15.78
C LYS A 160 -8.24 -0.20 14.59
N HIS A 161 -7.28 -1.09 14.81
CA HIS A 161 -6.67 -1.89 13.76
C HIS A 161 -7.71 -2.65 12.92
N LYS A 162 -8.69 -3.27 13.61
CA LYS A 162 -9.78 -3.99 12.97
C LYS A 162 -10.77 -3.05 12.27
N GLU A 163 -11.05 -1.89 12.84
CA GLU A 163 -11.87 -0.86 12.20
C GLU A 163 -11.25 -0.39 10.88
N TYR A 164 -9.93 -0.16 10.86
CA TYR A 164 -9.22 0.24 9.64
C TYR A 164 -9.22 -0.85 8.57
N HIS A 165 -9.05 -2.13 8.95
CA HIS A 165 -9.23 -3.23 8.00
C HIS A 165 -10.62 -3.24 7.38
N LYS A 166 -11.66 -3.00 8.20
CA LYS A 166 -13.03 -2.92 7.71
C LYS A 166 -13.23 -1.73 6.78
N LEU A 167 -12.68 -0.57 7.11
CA LEU A 167 -12.73 0.62 6.27
C LEU A 167 -12.10 0.37 4.89
N ILE A 168 -10.90 -0.22 4.86
CA ILE A 168 -10.21 -0.55 3.61
C ILE A 168 -11.02 -1.55 2.79
N GLU A 169 -11.61 -2.57 3.43
CA GLU A 169 -12.47 -3.53 2.74
C GLU A 169 -13.75 -2.87 2.17
N GLU A 170 -14.40 -1.98 2.93
CA GLU A 170 -15.57 -1.24 2.49
C GLU A 170 -15.26 -0.36 1.26
N ILE A 171 -14.14 0.38 1.26
CA ILE A 171 -13.71 1.18 0.11
C ILE A 171 -13.29 0.28 -1.06
N LYS A 172 -12.60 -0.83 -0.79
CA LYS A 172 -12.22 -1.81 -1.81
C LYS A 172 -13.45 -2.38 -2.51
N GLU A 173 -14.50 -2.75 -1.79
CA GLU A 173 -15.74 -3.23 -2.39
C GLU A 173 -16.44 -2.15 -3.24
N LYS A 174 -16.39 -0.87 -2.83
CA LYS A 174 -16.92 0.23 -3.65
C LYS A 174 -16.15 0.39 -4.97
N VAL A 175 -14.82 0.30 -4.93
CA VAL A 175 -13.94 0.54 -6.08
C VAL A 175 -13.89 -0.67 -7.03
N PHE A 176 -13.77 -1.87 -6.47
CA PHE A 176 -13.48 -3.09 -7.23
C PHE A 176 -14.63 -4.12 -7.23
N GLY A 177 -15.71 -3.86 -6.47
CA GLY A 177 -16.75 -4.85 -6.20
C GLY A 177 -16.20 -6.03 -5.41
N LYS A 178 -16.84 -7.20 -5.59
CA LYS A 178 -16.42 -8.48 -4.96
C LYS A 178 -15.25 -9.16 -5.67
N SER A 179 -14.58 -8.46 -6.58
CA SER A 179 -13.48 -9.03 -7.37
C SER A 179 -12.31 -9.35 -6.44
N LYS A 180 -11.72 -10.54 -6.60
CA LYS A 180 -10.48 -10.90 -5.89
C LYS A 180 -9.36 -9.95 -6.32
N ILE A 181 -8.49 -9.55 -5.39
CA ILE A 181 -7.26 -8.82 -5.72
C ILE A 181 -6.12 -9.82 -5.95
N LEU A 182 -5.43 -9.68 -7.07
CA LEU A 182 -4.19 -10.36 -7.39
C LEU A 182 -3.10 -9.29 -7.56
N ASP A 183 -2.38 -9.02 -6.48
CA ASP A 183 -1.23 -8.11 -6.51
C ASP A 183 0.04 -8.89 -6.83
N VAL A 184 0.69 -8.54 -7.95
CA VAL A 184 1.88 -9.23 -8.44
C VAL A 184 3.14 -8.36 -8.35
N ARG A 185 3.07 -7.21 -7.66
CA ARG A 185 4.20 -6.27 -7.57
C ARG A 185 5.43 -6.90 -6.90
N ASP A 186 5.23 -7.81 -5.95
CA ASP A 186 6.32 -8.53 -5.26
C ASP A 186 6.57 -9.94 -5.84
N VAL A 187 5.91 -10.30 -6.95
CA VAL A 187 6.11 -11.58 -7.62
C VAL A 187 7.25 -11.43 -8.63
N GLU A 188 8.18 -12.39 -8.62
CA GLU A 188 9.27 -12.43 -9.61
C GLU A 188 8.74 -12.40 -11.04
N PRO A 189 9.28 -11.57 -11.95
CA PRO A 189 8.75 -11.38 -13.29
C PRO A 189 8.50 -12.68 -14.07
N VAL A 190 9.41 -13.66 -13.91
CA VAL A 190 9.32 -14.97 -14.57
C VAL A 190 8.12 -15.82 -14.09
N GLN A 191 7.61 -15.56 -12.89
CA GLN A 191 6.48 -16.29 -12.29
C GLN A 191 5.13 -15.59 -12.54
N ARG A 192 5.14 -14.26 -12.75
CA ARG A 192 3.92 -13.43 -12.83
C ARG A 192 2.88 -13.99 -13.80
N HIS A 193 3.27 -14.24 -15.05
CA HIS A 193 2.32 -14.68 -16.08
C HIS A 193 1.68 -16.02 -15.72
N GLY A 194 2.47 -17.00 -15.26
CA GLY A 194 1.95 -18.31 -14.86
C GLY A 194 0.92 -18.22 -13.72
N ILE A 195 1.17 -17.37 -12.73
CA ILE A 195 0.21 -17.12 -11.64
C ILE A 195 -1.07 -16.47 -12.18
N ILE A 196 -0.93 -15.45 -13.03
CA ILE A 196 -2.09 -14.70 -13.54
C ILE A 196 -2.98 -15.57 -14.44
N PHE A 197 -2.40 -16.36 -15.36
CA PHE A 197 -3.16 -17.31 -16.16
C PHE A 197 -3.78 -18.41 -15.31
N GLY A 198 -3.04 -18.93 -14.32
CA GLY A 198 -3.56 -19.92 -13.38
C GLY A 198 -4.75 -19.40 -12.57
N GLU A 199 -4.74 -18.13 -12.15
CA GLU A 199 -5.89 -17.51 -11.48
C GLU A 199 -7.06 -17.29 -12.45
N PHE A 200 -6.79 -16.85 -13.68
CA PHE A 200 -7.82 -16.69 -14.71
C PHE A 200 -8.52 -18.02 -15.05
N ASP A 201 -7.78 -19.11 -15.20
CA ASP A 201 -8.33 -20.39 -15.62
C ASP A 201 -9.26 -20.99 -14.54
N LYS A 202 -9.06 -20.65 -13.26
CA LYS A 202 -9.94 -21.01 -12.12
C LYS A 202 -11.29 -20.29 -12.12
N LEU A 203 -11.41 -19.14 -12.79
CA LEU A 203 -12.65 -18.37 -12.83
C LEU A 203 -13.77 -19.16 -13.51
N LYS A 204 -14.99 -18.95 -13.05
CA LYS A 204 -16.22 -19.29 -13.78
C LYS A 204 -16.59 -18.15 -14.74
N GLY A 205 -17.46 -18.43 -15.72
CA GLY A 205 -17.99 -17.41 -16.61
C GLY A 205 -18.65 -16.27 -15.83
N GLY A 206 -18.28 -15.03 -16.14
CA GLY A 206 -18.74 -13.81 -15.46
C GLY A 206 -17.92 -13.42 -14.22
N GLU A 207 -17.06 -14.29 -13.69
CA GLU A 207 -16.18 -13.95 -12.58
C GLU A 207 -14.97 -13.13 -13.04
N SER A 208 -14.40 -12.38 -12.10
CA SER A 208 -13.27 -11.47 -12.38
C SER A 208 -12.34 -11.32 -11.18
N PHE A 209 -11.10 -10.94 -11.46
CA PHE A 209 -10.16 -10.44 -10.46
C PHE A 209 -9.56 -9.10 -10.91
N ILE A 210 -9.02 -8.34 -9.96
CA ILE A 210 -8.22 -7.14 -10.20
C ILE A 210 -6.76 -7.54 -10.16
N LEU A 211 -6.07 -7.37 -11.27
CA LEU A 211 -4.61 -7.43 -11.34
C LEU A 211 -4.04 -6.08 -10.91
N ILE A 212 -3.16 -6.08 -9.92
CA ILE A 212 -2.35 -4.90 -9.54
C ILE A 212 -0.91 -5.16 -9.96
N ASN A 213 -0.34 -4.24 -10.74
CA ASN A 213 1.00 -4.35 -11.30
C ASN A 213 1.77 -3.03 -11.17
N ASP A 214 3.10 -3.12 -11.20
CA ASP A 214 4.05 -2.00 -11.11
C ASP A 214 4.32 -1.31 -12.47
N HIS A 215 3.82 -1.87 -13.56
CA HIS A 215 3.92 -1.32 -14.92
C HIS A 215 2.68 -1.67 -15.75
N ASP A 216 2.53 -1.06 -16.93
CA ASP A 216 1.44 -1.39 -17.86
C ASP A 216 1.51 -2.86 -18.29
N PRO A 217 0.52 -3.71 -17.94
CA PRO A 217 0.49 -5.12 -18.31
C PRO A 217 0.13 -5.36 -19.80
N LYS A 218 0.48 -4.43 -20.69
CA LYS A 218 0.23 -4.52 -22.13
C LYS A 218 0.82 -5.77 -22.80
N PRO A 219 2.06 -6.23 -22.48
CA PRO A 219 2.56 -7.50 -23.01
C PRO A 219 1.68 -8.69 -22.59
N LEU A 220 1.21 -8.70 -21.34
CA LEU A 220 0.32 -9.73 -20.82
C LEU A 220 -1.05 -9.69 -21.53
N PHE A 221 -1.59 -8.50 -21.80
CA PHE A 221 -2.81 -8.34 -22.59
C PHE A 221 -2.69 -9.01 -23.97
N TYR A 222 -1.60 -8.78 -24.70
CA TYR A 222 -1.38 -9.43 -25.99
C TYR A 222 -1.27 -10.95 -25.87
N GLN A 223 -0.65 -11.46 -24.81
CA GLN A 223 -0.61 -12.90 -24.55
C GLN A 223 -2.01 -13.47 -24.27
N PHE A 224 -2.85 -12.76 -23.51
CA PHE A 224 -4.26 -13.11 -23.32
C PHE A 224 -5.03 -13.13 -24.64
N GLN A 225 -4.82 -12.14 -25.52
CA GLN A 225 -5.43 -12.11 -26.84
C GLN A 225 -5.05 -13.33 -27.69
N ALA A 226 -3.77 -13.73 -27.66
CA ALA A 226 -3.29 -14.88 -28.42
C ALA A 226 -3.79 -16.22 -27.87
N GLU A 227 -3.83 -16.39 -26.55
CA GLU A 227 -4.09 -17.70 -25.93
C GLU A 227 -5.52 -17.90 -25.41
N ARG A 228 -6.29 -16.82 -25.24
CA ARG A 228 -7.65 -16.83 -24.67
C ARG A 228 -8.59 -15.96 -25.50
N GLU A 229 -8.37 -15.89 -26.82
CA GLU A 229 -9.16 -15.08 -27.74
C GLU A 229 -10.67 -15.25 -27.51
N GLY A 230 -11.40 -14.13 -27.38
CA GLY A 230 -12.85 -14.13 -27.18
C GLY A 230 -13.34 -14.73 -25.85
N LYS A 231 -12.45 -15.05 -24.89
CA LYS A 231 -12.80 -15.64 -23.59
C LYS A 231 -12.63 -14.69 -22.41
N PHE A 232 -12.16 -13.46 -22.64
CA PHE A 232 -11.91 -12.52 -21.56
C PHE A 232 -12.33 -11.09 -21.94
N LYS A 233 -12.62 -10.30 -20.90
CA LYS A 233 -12.77 -8.85 -20.96
C LYS A 233 -11.67 -8.21 -20.13
N TRP A 234 -11.06 -7.16 -20.67
CA TRP A 234 -9.95 -6.42 -20.06
C TRP A 234 -10.35 -4.98 -19.83
N GLU A 235 -10.32 -4.52 -18.59
CA GLU A 235 -10.76 -3.17 -18.22
C GLU A 235 -9.72 -2.52 -17.32
N TYR A 236 -9.12 -1.43 -17.78
CA TYR A 236 -8.24 -0.63 -16.93
C TYR A 236 -9.07 0.06 -15.85
N VAL A 237 -8.68 -0.13 -14.60
CA VAL A 237 -9.21 0.61 -13.44
C VAL A 237 -8.26 1.76 -13.06
N LEU A 238 -6.95 1.53 -13.17
CA LEU A 238 -5.91 2.55 -13.02
C LEU A 238 -4.89 2.42 -14.16
N THR A 239 -4.46 3.55 -14.71
CA THR A 239 -3.55 3.64 -15.88
C THR A 239 -2.18 4.23 -15.52
N GLY A 240 -1.65 3.94 -14.33
CA GLY A 240 -0.33 4.43 -13.90
C GLY A 240 -0.28 5.95 -13.64
N PRO A 241 0.92 6.53 -13.54
CA PRO A 241 2.22 5.91 -13.84
C PRO A 241 2.77 5.03 -12.70
N ILE A 242 2.24 5.15 -11.47
CA ILE A 242 2.80 4.46 -10.30
C ILE A 242 2.19 3.07 -10.10
N ILE A 243 0.86 2.96 -10.25
CA ILE A 243 0.12 1.73 -10.03
C ILE A 243 -0.77 1.46 -11.24
N TRP A 244 -0.71 0.25 -11.75
CA TRP A 244 -1.57 -0.23 -12.83
C TRP A 244 -2.55 -1.24 -12.28
N CYS A 245 -3.84 -1.00 -12.51
CA CYS A 245 -4.91 -1.91 -12.11
C CYS A 245 -5.76 -2.28 -13.30
N VAL A 246 -5.93 -3.57 -13.51
CA VAL A 246 -6.77 -4.12 -14.59
C VAL A 246 -7.76 -5.11 -14.00
N LYS A 247 -9.03 -4.93 -14.29
CA LYS A 247 -10.05 -5.96 -14.07
C LYS A 247 -10.06 -6.93 -15.25
N ILE A 248 -9.80 -8.20 -14.97
CA ILE A 248 -9.82 -9.28 -15.97
C ILE A 248 -11.02 -10.16 -15.66
N THR A 249 -11.98 -10.20 -16.59
CA THR A 249 -13.23 -10.96 -16.44
C THR A 249 -13.23 -12.13 -17.42
N LYS A 250 -13.59 -13.33 -16.97
CA LYS A 250 -13.79 -14.48 -17.86
C LYS A 250 -15.18 -14.40 -18.49
N GLN A 251 -15.25 -14.45 -19.82
CA GLN A 251 -16.53 -14.47 -20.53
C GLN A 251 -17.18 -15.87 -20.41
N ALA A 252 -18.51 -15.89 -20.50
CA ALA A 252 -19.32 -17.11 -20.41
C ALA A 252 -19.14 -18.03 -21.62
#